data_AF-A0A2Z6QQB5-F1
#
_entry.id   AF-A0A2Z6QQB5-F1
#
_cell.length_a   1.000
_cell.length_b   1.000
_cell.length_c   1.000
_cell.angle_alpha   90.00
_cell.angle_beta   90.00
_cell.angle_gamma   90.00
#
_symmetry.space_group_name_H-M   'P 1'
#
loop_
_entity.id
_entity.type
_entity.pdbx_description
1 polymer ?
#
loop_
_entity_poly.entity_id
_entity_poly.type
_entity_poly.pdbx_seq_one_letter_code
_entity_poly.pdbx_strand_id
1 'polypeptide(L)'
;MKKGFLLRKPAPKTASTSSTTQVTPTPAKESPPFDRFHDIIIAFVAVLAKENPESFGGIMAPDLTLLDQFYYNNRNQIVPLDKLSQTVDSNDCYPPMAQFFATLLNILFWTKRIKHVFS
;
A
#
# COMPACT_ATOMS: atom_id res chain seq x y z
N MET A 1 68.57 44.02 -4.48
CA MET A 1 67.90 45.31 -4.19
C MET A 1 66.42 45.03 -3.92
N LYS A 2 65.85 45.60 -2.84
CA LYS A 2 64.43 45.48 -2.43
C LYS A 2 63.55 46.48 -3.20
N LYS A 3 62.22 46.23 -3.14
CA LYS A 3 61.03 47.06 -3.46
C LYS A 3 60.35 46.64 -4.76
N GLY A 4 59.07 46.30 -4.82
CA GLY A 4 58.01 46.24 -3.81
C GLY A 4 56.72 45.85 -4.56
N PHE A 5 56.08 44.77 -4.13
CA PHE A 5 54.78 44.36 -4.68
C PHE A 5 53.71 45.31 -4.14
N LEU A 6 53.16 46.16 -5.01
CA LEU A 6 51.98 46.95 -4.69
C LEU A 6 50.75 46.04 -4.81
N LEU A 7 50.25 45.58 -3.67
CA LEU A 7 48.94 44.96 -3.50
C LEU A 7 47.87 45.96 -4.01
N ARG A 8 47.29 45.70 -5.19
CA ARG A 8 46.16 46.48 -5.68
C ARG A 8 44.87 45.65 -5.63
N LYS A 9 44.04 46.07 -4.66
CA LYS A 9 42.59 45.90 -4.45
C LYS A 9 42.15 44.64 -3.68
N PRO A 10 41.33 44.81 -2.62
CA PRO A 10 40.51 43.73 -2.09
C PRO A 10 39.50 43.30 -3.16
N ALA A 11 39.29 41.98 -3.30
CA ALA A 11 38.20 41.44 -4.10
C ALA A 11 36.85 41.93 -3.54
N PRO A 12 35.83 42.21 -4.39
CA PRO A 12 34.52 42.63 -3.92
C PRO A 12 33.94 41.55 -3.01
N LYS A 13 33.43 41.96 -1.85
CA LYS A 13 32.70 41.07 -0.93
C LYS A 13 31.61 40.36 -1.73
N THR A 14 31.71 39.03 -1.83
CA THR A 14 30.64 38.17 -2.33
C THR A 14 29.42 38.44 -1.46
N ALA A 15 28.40 39.09 -2.02
CA ALA A 15 27.10 39.16 -1.38
C ALA A 15 26.59 37.71 -1.27
N SER A 16 26.41 37.24 -0.04
CA SER A 16 25.78 35.96 0.23
C SER A 16 24.32 36.05 -0.22
N THR A 17 24.03 35.59 -1.44
CA THR A 17 22.66 35.28 -1.84
C THR A 17 22.24 34.00 -1.14
N SER A 18 21.82 34.14 0.11
CA SER A 18 21.00 33.13 0.76
C SER A 18 19.64 33.15 0.07
N SER A 19 19.52 32.44 -1.04
CA SER A 19 18.22 32.13 -1.63
C SER A 19 17.58 31.06 -0.77
N THR A 20 16.87 31.46 0.29
CA THR A 20 15.94 30.59 0.97
C THR A 20 14.78 30.35 0.02
N THR A 21 14.91 29.32 -0.82
CA THR A 21 13.75 28.78 -1.54
C THR A 21 12.81 28.24 -0.47
N GLN A 22 11.76 29.00 -0.17
CA GLN A 22 10.68 28.55 0.69
C GLN A 22 9.96 27.43 -0.07
N VAL A 23 10.43 26.19 0.11
CA VAL A 23 9.70 25.01 -0.33
C VAL A 23 8.50 24.94 0.60
N THR A 24 7.35 25.43 0.15
CA THR A 24 6.08 25.10 0.79
C THR A 24 6.00 23.59 0.83
N PRO A 25 5.97 22.94 2.01
CA PRO A 25 5.78 21.51 2.08
C PRO A 25 4.41 21.24 1.46
N THR A 26 4.39 20.62 0.28
CA THR A 26 3.13 20.10 -0.27
C THR A 26 2.60 19.14 0.79
N PRO A 27 1.39 19.37 1.35
CA PRO A 27 0.82 18.45 2.32
C PRO A 27 0.86 17.05 1.70
N ALA A 28 1.35 16.08 2.48
CA ALA A 28 1.47 14.71 2.02
C ALA A 28 0.11 14.31 1.44
N LYS A 29 0.09 13.99 0.14
CA LYS A 29 -1.10 13.58 -0.59
C LYS A 29 -1.84 12.56 0.28
N GLU A 30 -3.10 12.86 0.62
CA GLU A 30 -3.92 12.00 1.45
C GLU A 30 -3.73 10.54 1.00
N SER A 31 -3.51 9.67 1.98
CA SER A 31 -3.41 8.24 1.71
C SER A 31 -4.63 7.83 0.89
N PRO A 32 -4.47 7.03 -0.18
CA PRO A 32 -5.62 6.60 -0.97
C PRO A 32 -6.69 5.97 -0.07
N PRO A 33 -7.98 6.02 -0.45
CA PRO A 33 -9.01 5.28 0.26
C PRO A 33 -8.59 3.80 0.39
N PHE A 34 -8.75 3.23 1.58
CA PHE A 34 -8.38 1.83 1.86
C PHE A 34 -9.22 0.82 1.06
N ASP A 35 -10.39 1.24 0.59
CA ASP A 35 -11.36 0.45 -0.15
C ASP A 35 -11.19 0.48 -1.68
N ARG A 36 -10.24 1.28 -2.19
CA ARG A 36 -10.06 1.55 -3.62
C ARG A 36 -9.87 0.32 -4.50
N PHE A 37 -9.45 -0.80 -3.92
CA PHE A 37 -9.20 -2.06 -4.63
C PHE A 37 -10.21 -3.15 -4.31
N HIS A 38 -11.18 -2.90 -3.43
CA HIS A 38 -12.12 -3.93 -2.98
C HIS A 38 -12.85 -4.58 -4.15
N ASP A 39 -13.37 -3.81 -5.10
CA ASP A 39 -14.12 -4.36 -6.23
C ASP A 39 -13.25 -5.28 -7.12
N ILE A 40 -12.00 -4.88 -7.37
CA ILE A 40 -11.04 -5.68 -8.16
C ILE A 40 -10.65 -6.95 -7.39
N ILE A 41 -10.39 -6.83 -6.08
CA ILE A 41 -10.04 -7.96 -5.23
C ILE A 41 -11.20 -8.96 -5.15
N ILE A 42 -12.43 -8.48 -4.96
CA ILE A 42 -13.62 -9.33 -4.89
C ILE A 42 -13.81 -10.09 -6.19
N ALA A 43 -13.74 -9.40 -7.34
CA ALA A 43 -13.83 -10.04 -8.65
C ALA A 43 -12.72 -11.07 -8.86
N PHE A 44 -11.49 -10.75 -8.46
CA PHE A 44 -10.35 -11.65 -8.57
C PHE A 44 -10.51 -12.92 -7.72
N VAL A 45 -10.90 -12.77 -6.45
CA VAL A 45 -11.14 -13.89 -5.54
C VAL A 45 -12.29 -14.77 -6.04
N ALA A 46 -13.36 -14.16 -6.56
CA ALA A 46 -14.49 -14.91 -7.13
C ALA A 46 -14.08 -15.75 -8.34
N VAL A 47 -13.32 -15.17 -9.27
CA VAL A 47 -12.78 -15.92 -10.41
C VAL A 47 -11.87 -17.05 -9.93
N LEU A 48 -10.95 -16.77 -9.00
CA LEU A 48 -10.04 -17.80 -8.48
C LEU A 48 -10.76 -18.97 -7.80
N ALA A 49 -11.74 -18.67 -6.95
CA ALA A 49 -12.54 -19.67 -6.25
C ALA A 49 -13.30 -20.55 -7.25
N LYS A 50 -13.95 -19.93 -8.23
CA LYS A 50 -14.72 -20.62 -9.26
C LYS A 50 -13.86 -21.52 -10.15
N GLU A 51 -12.67 -21.07 -10.53
CA GLU A 51 -11.76 -21.85 -11.38
C GLU A 51 -11.04 -22.97 -10.60
N ASN A 52 -10.98 -22.87 -9.27
CA ASN A 52 -10.24 -23.81 -8.42
C ASN A 52 -11.03 -24.22 -7.16
N PRO A 53 -12.27 -24.73 -7.31
CA PRO A 53 -13.16 -24.98 -6.17
C PRO A 53 -12.61 -26.04 -5.24
N GLU A 54 -11.86 -27.05 -5.74
CA GLU A 54 -11.22 -28.06 -4.89
C GLU A 54 -10.13 -27.45 -4.00
N SER A 55 -9.38 -26.48 -4.53
CA SER A 55 -8.33 -25.80 -3.76
C SER A 55 -8.93 -24.86 -2.72
N PHE A 56 -9.94 -24.07 -3.10
CA PHE A 56 -10.53 -23.07 -2.20
C PHE A 56 -11.58 -23.63 -1.24
N GLY A 57 -12.38 -24.60 -1.68
CA GLY A 57 -13.36 -25.32 -0.86
C GLY A 57 -12.71 -26.30 0.12
N GLY A 58 -11.50 -26.80 -0.18
CA GLY A 58 -10.73 -27.67 0.71
C GLY A 58 -9.98 -26.96 1.83
N ILE A 59 -9.81 -25.63 1.75
CA ILE A 59 -9.10 -24.86 2.79
C ILE A 59 -10.06 -24.60 3.95
N MET A 60 -9.94 -25.41 4.98
CA MET A 60 -10.55 -25.13 6.28
C MET A 60 -9.92 -23.88 6.89
N ALA A 61 -10.74 -23.03 7.50
CA ALA A 61 -10.23 -21.87 8.21
C ALA A 61 -9.22 -22.31 9.29
N PRO A 62 -8.09 -21.59 9.45
CA PRO A 62 -7.22 -21.80 10.60
C PRO A 62 -8.02 -21.57 11.89
N ASP A 63 -7.44 -21.96 13.03
CA ASP A 63 -7.98 -21.64 14.37
C ASP A 63 -8.69 -20.29 14.37
N LEU A 64 -10.01 -20.30 14.62
CA LEU A 64 -10.87 -19.12 14.51
C LEU A 64 -10.35 -17.97 15.37
N THR A 65 -9.67 -18.29 16.47
CA THR A 65 -9.00 -17.31 17.35
C THR A 65 -7.93 -16.51 16.61
N LEU A 66 -7.12 -17.19 15.78
CA LEU A 66 -6.07 -16.56 14.97
C LEU A 66 -6.68 -15.72 13.84
N LEU A 67 -7.78 -16.20 13.26
CA LEU A 67 -8.49 -15.47 12.22
C LEU A 67 -9.12 -14.17 12.77
N ASP A 68 -9.73 -14.24 13.95
CA ASP A 68 -10.27 -13.06 14.65
C ASP A 68 -9.15 -12.08 15.02
N GLN A 69 -8.01 -12.57 15.50
CA GLN A 69 -6.85 -11.74 15.79
C GLN A 69 -6.32 -11.06 14.52
N PHE A 70 -6.28 -11.77 13.40
CA PHE A 70 -5.90 -11.22 12.10
C PHE A 70 -6.83 -10.08 11.68
N TYR A 71 -8.15 -10.27 11.80
CA TYR A 71 -9.12 -9.21 11.47
C TYR A 71 -9.03 -8.03 12.42
N TYR A 72 -8.87 -8.27 13.73
CA TYR A 72 -8.68 -7.20 14.72
C TYR A 72 -7.47 -6.30 14.37
N ASN A 73 -6.35 -6.93 14.00
CA ASN A 73 -5.13 -6.20 13.63
C ASN A 73 -5.25 -5.44 12.31
N ASN A 74 -6.11 -5.89 11.40
CA ASN A 74 -6.26 -5.34 10.05
C ASN A 74 -7.63 -4.70 9.79
N ARG A 75 -8.35 -4.29 10.84
CA ARG A 75 -9.75 -3.84 10.78
C ARG A 75 -10.07 -2.79 9.71
N ASN A 76 -9.11 -1.92 9.38
CA ASN A 76 -9.28 -0.85 8.38
C ASN A 76 -9.11 -1.33 6.93
N GLN A 77 -8.68 -2.57 6.73
CA GLN A 77 -8.34 -3.16 5.44
C GLN A 77 -9.18 -4.39 5.12
N ILE A 78 -10.13 -4.72 6.00
CA ILE A 78 -11.03 -5.85 5.82
C ILE A 78 -11.90 -5.59 4.59
N VAL A 79 -11.90 -6.56 3.68
CA VAL A 79 -12.85 -6.56 2.57
C VAL A 79 -14.21 -6.99 3.11
N PRO A 80 -15.31 -6.27 2.81
CA PRO A 80 -16.62 -6.58 3.36
C PRO A 80 -17.11 -7.98 2.96
N LEU A 81 -17.47 -8.79 3.97
CA LEU A 81 -17.92 -10.17 3.78
C LEU A 81 -19.23 -10.25 2.99
N ASP A 82 -20.13 -9.29 3.21
CA ASP A 82 -21.42 -9.20 2.52
C ASP A 82 -21.25 -9.09 1.00
N LYS A 83 -20.30 -8.27 0.54
CA LYS A 83 -19.99 -8.13 -0.89
C LYS A 83 -19.35 -9.39 -1.46
N LEU A 84 -18.48 -10.04 -0.70
CA LEU A 84 -17.84 -11.30 -1.11
C LEU A 84 -18.86 -12.42 -1.24
N SER A 85 -19.73 -12.61 -0.24
CA SER A 85 -20.76 -13.66 -0.23
C SER A 85 -21.82 -13.48 -1.32
N GLN A 86 -21.99 -12.28 -1.87
CA GLN A 86 -22.85 -12.04 -3.04
C GLN A 86 -22.20 -12.49 -4.35
N THR A 87 -20.86 -12.58 -4.38
CA THR A 87 -20.09 -12.81 -5.62
C THR A 87 -19.48 -14.21 -5.66
N VAL A 88 -19.10 -14.75 -4.50
CA VAL A 88 -18.44 -16.05 -4.33
C VAL A 88 -19.48 -17.06 -3.84
N ASP A 89 -19.66 -18.15 -4.58
CA ASP A 89 -20.51 -19.25 -4.12
C ASP A 89 -19.86 -19.93 -2.90
N SER A 90 -20.65 -20.18 -1.85
CA SER A 90 -20.17 -20.86 -0.64
C SER A 90 -19.68 -22.29 -0.88
N ASN A 91 -20.11 -22.91 -1.98
CA ASN A 91 -19.63 -24.23 -2.41
C ASN A 91 -18.24 -24.15 -3.04
N ASP A 92 -17.90 -23.03 -3.68
CA ASP A 92 -16.60 -22.81 -4.31
C ASP A 92 -15.54 -22.36 -3.30
N CYS A 93 -15.96 -21.57 -2.29
CA CYS A 93 -15.08 -21.14 -1.21
C CYS A 93 -15.85 -20.84 0.09
N TYR A 94 -15.32 -21.32 1.21
CA TYR A 94 -15.85 -20.99 2.53
C TYR A 94 -15.77 -19.46 2.78
N PRO A 95 -16.88 -18.76 3.06
CA PRO A 95 -16.89 -17.28 3.07
C PRO A 95 -15.87 -16.61 4.00
N PRO A 96 -15.61 -17.09 5.23
CA PRO A 96 -14.53 -16.56 6.07
C PRO A 96 -13.13 -16.69 5.44
N MET A 97 -12.89 -17.73 4.64
CA MET A 97 -11.63 -17.86 3.91
C MET A 97 -11.57 -16.93 2.70
N ALA A 98 -12.68 -16.76 1.97
CA ALA A 98 -12.75 -15.76 0.90
C ALA A 98 -12.43 -14.36 1.43
N GLN A 99 -12.99 -14.00 2.59
CA GLN A 99 -12.68 -12.72 3.26
C GLN A 99 -11.25 -12.62 3.75
N PHE A 100 -10.68 -13.73 4.26
CA PHE A 100 -9.29 -13.77 4.66
C PHE A 100 -8.35 -13.48 3.48
N PHE A 101 -8.54 -14.18 2.35
CA PHE A 101 -7.73 -13.97 1.14
C PHE A 101 -7.90 -12.56 0.58
N ALA A 102 -9.13 -12.06 0.50
CA ALA A 102 -9.42 -10.72 0.02
C ALA A 102 -8.73 -9.66 0.90
N THR A 103 -8.80 -9.82 2.23
CA THR A 103 -8.15 -8.91 3.19
C THR A 103 -6.62 -8.99 3.08
N LEU A 104 -6.06 -10.19 2.92
CA LEU A 104 -4.63 -10.39 2.69
C LEU A 104 -4.16 -9.66 1.42
N LEU A 105 -4.89 -9.80 0.31
CA LEU A 105 -4.60 -9.11 -0.95
C LEU A 105 -4.70 -7.59 -0.79
N ASN A 106 -5.71 -7.10 -0.07
CA ASN A 106 -5.86 -5.67 0.20
C ASN A 106 -4.65 -5.12 0.97
N ILE A 107 -4.17 -5.84 1.99
CA ILE A 107 -2.96 -5.49 2.75
C ILE A 107 -1.72 -5.47 1.87
N LEU A 108 -1.59 -6.45 0.97
CA LEU A 108 -0.48 -6.53 0.03
C LEU A 108 -0.48 -5.35 -0.96
N PHE A 109 -1.65 -4.96 -1.49
CA PHE A 109 -1.77 -3.82 -2.40
C PHE A 109 -1.60 -2.47 -1.69
N TRP A 110 -1.99 -2.38 -0.42
CA TRP A 110 -1.80 -1.19 0.41
C TRP A 110 -0.33 -0.94 0.74
N THR A 111 0.37 -2.00 1.14
CA THR A 111 1.80 -1.95 1.43
C THR A 111 2.52 -1.71 0.10
N LYS A 112 3.01 -0.48 -0.15
CA LYS A 112 3.69 -0.05 -1.39
C LYS A 112 4.96 -0.86 -1.81
N ARG A 113 5.17 -2.08 -1.28
CA ARG A 113 6.21 -3.03 -1.67
C ARG A 113 5.97 -3.75 -3.00
N ILE A 114 4.83 -3.55 -3.66
CA ILE A 114 4.57 -4.09 -5.02
C ILE A 114 4.87 -3.04 -6.10
N LYS A 115 6.03 -2.38 -6.03
CA LYS A 115 6.53 -1.59 -7.17
C LYS A 115 7.36 -2.41 -8.17
N HIS A 116 7.68 -3.66 -7.85
CA HIS A 116 8.63 -4.48 -8.62
C HIS A 116 8.05 -5.78 -9.20
N VAL A 117 6.75 -6.05 -9.04
CA VAL A 117 6.15 -7.33 -9.49
C VAL A 117 5.49 -7.22 -10.88
N PHE A 118 5.25 -6.01 -11.37
CA PHE A 118 4.58 -5.78 -12.67
C PHE A 118 5.35 -4.82 -13.59
N SER A 119 6.69 -4.83 -13.54
CA SER A 119 7.54 -4.13 -14.51
C SER A 119 8.28 -5.12 -15.40
#